data_AF-A0A0G0AN07-F1
#
_entry.id   AF-A0A0G0AN07-F1
#
_cell.length_a   1.000
_cell.length_b   1.000
_cell.length_c   1.000
_cell.angle_alpha   90.00
_cell.angle_beta   90.00
_cell.angle_gamma   90.00
#
_symmetry.space_group_name_H-M   'P 1'
#
loop_
_entity.id
_entity.type
_entity.pdbx_description
1 polymer ?
#
loop_
_entity_poly.entity_id
_entity_poly.type
_entity_poly.pdbx_seq_one_letter_code
_entity_poly.pdbx_strand_id
1 'polypeptide(L)'
;MTKILKKTEMILEGRGIITLNPSDHMATGGEGSVYRKNDTVIKIYTDSQKMICDGMMDKITQLSRCRHKFIVTPENVVRDMAQQPIGYYMPYVAGEPLSRVFTNDYRNRTNFNDQDANILVDHMRTVTEYAHKNKAIMVDANELNWLVVDKKIHAPEPRVIDVDAWAIGKWGARVIMPSIRDWHAHTFDTLSDWFSWGVVTFQIYTGIHPYKGKLDGYKQQELERRMKDNASVFRKDVRLNHAVRDFSSIPSVLCKWYEDVFTKGKRSVPPSPFDAGKIVPAKGRVMHAQNIGGKNLLIFEKLFESNYSVVQIFNEGIILLKNGDMIDLSRKKKICTVSTAHIAVTRQNDGWLVAEYNRGKISCRYFDYLTSAEENISIDIIASGVISSGSRMFVVNERGLTEIVLFEANNKHLISMGNTWSVSPHATKWFEGLGVEDIMGAMHLIIPFGVRACATIRTKELDGMSVVMGRCGARFATVIALDQKGLYHKFEFYFDTGYQSYVLWQDVVDNAELIIAILPKGVCATIVADGALDIFVPSTGAHQKVSDALIKTGTQLAQWNNTVIYVEDKKVWRVRMK
;
A
#
# COMPACT_ATOMS: atom_id res chain seq x y z
N MET A 1 9.76 16.35 24.92
CA MET A 1 10.85 15.34 24.92
C MET A 1 10.64 14.49 23.68
N THR A 2 11.45 14.67 22.63
CA THR A 2 10.89 14.58 21.26
C THR A 2 10.95 13.19 20.61
N LYS A 3 11.89 12.29 20.97
CA LYS A 3 12.01 10.90 20.45
C LYS A 3 12.75 9.99 21.45
N ILE A 4 12.39 8.71 21.54
CA ILE A 4 13.03 7.73 22.43
C ILE A 4 14.31 7.21 21.76
N LEU A 5 15.45 7.76 22.15
CA LEU A 5 16.77 7.38 21.62
C LEU A 5 17.49 6.33 22.47
N LYS A 6 16.96 6.06 23.67
CA LYS A 6 17.49 5.08 24.62
C LYS A 6 16.35 4.40 25.35
N LYS A 7 16.62 3.24 25.95
CA LYS A 7 15.70 2.55 26.85
C LYS A 7 15.08 3.55 27.83
N THR A 8 13.75 3.67 27.83
CA THR A 8 13.01 4.67 28.61
C THR A 8 11.83 4.03 29.31
N GLU A 9 11.72 4.27 30.61
CA GLU A 9 10.59 3.83 31.43
C GLU A 9 9.49 4.89 31.43
N MET A 10 8.25 4.44 31.42
CA MET A 10 7.06 5.28 31.49
C MET A 10 5.92 4.51 32.12
N ILE A 11 4.87 5.23 32.49
CA ILE A 11 3.71 4.70 33.20
C ILE A 11 2.51 4.73 32.26
N LEU A 12 1.96 3.55 31.99
CA LEU A 12 0.65 3.41 31.34
C LEU A 12 -0.42 3.45 32.42
N GLU A 13 -1.27 4.49 32.42
CA GLU A 13 -2.26 4.67 33.46
C GLU A 13 -3.27 3.51 33.48
N GLY A 14 -3.26 2.69 34.54
CA GLY A 14 -4.05 1.46 34.66
C GLY A 14 -3.36 0.17 34.20
N ARG A 15 -2.13 0.25 33.66
CA ARG A 15 -1.30 -0.92 33.26
C ARG A 15 0.10 -0.96 33.89
N GLY A 16 0.51 0.10 34.58
CA GLY A 16 1.77 0.15 35.32
C GLY A 16 2.97 0.61 34.49
N ILE A 17 4.18 0.32 35.00
CA ILE A 17 5.43 0.73 34.35
C ILE A 17 5.70 -0.16 33.14
N ILE A 18 6.08 0.47 32.02
CA ILE A 18 6.56 -0.20 30.82
C ILE A 18 7.90 0.40 30.40
N THR A 19 8.72 -0.41 29.75
CA THR A 19 9.96 0.06 29.12
C THR A 19 9.81 0.06 27.61
N LEU A 20 10.04 1.21 26.99
CA LEU A 20 10.20 1.35 25.55
C LEU A 20 11.69 1.39 25.15
N ASN A 21 12.01 0.64 24.11
CA ASN A 21 13.30 0.62 23.43
C ASN A 21 13.20 1.40 22.11
N PRO A 22 14.33 1.87 21.55
CA PRO A 22 14.33 2.47 20.21
C PRO A 22 13.75 1.57 19.12
N SER A 23 13.93 0.25 19.23
CA SER A 23 13.37 -0.76 18.32
C SER A 23 11.84 -0.88 18.37
N ASP A 24 11.21 -0.36 19.42
CA ASP A 24 9.76 -0.36 19.57
C ASP A 24 9.12 0.77 18.70
N HIS A 25 9.90 1.64 18.07
CA HIS A 25 9.39 2.68 17.17
C HIS A 25 8.68 2.09 15.95
N MET A 26 7.57 2.72 15.56
CA MET A 26 6.79 2.36 14.38
C MET A 26 6.79 3.45 13.32
N ALA A 27 6.53 4.69 13.74
CA ALA A 27 6.30 5.80 12.82
C ALA A 27 6.47 7.14 13.52
N THR A 28 6.82 8.17 12.75
CA THR A 28 6.87 9.56 13.20
C THR A 28 5.85 10.41 12.45
N GLY A 29 4.99 11.11 13.17
CA GLY A 29 4.04 12.08 12.62
C GLY A 29 4.35 13.52 13.04
N GLY A 30 3.56 14.47 12.56
CA GLY A 30 3.75 15.91 12.85
C GLY A 30 3.58 16.26 14.34
N GLU A 31 2.68 15.57 15.05
CA GLU A 31 2.35 15.88 16.45
C GLU A 31 3.00 14.92 17.47
N GLY A 32 3.62 13.82 17.02
CA GLY A 32 4.11 12.79 17.93
C GLY A 32 4.85 11.63 17.26
N SER A 33 5.45 10.78 18.08
CA SER A 33 6.04 9.51 17.66
C SER A 33 5.20 8.34 18.18
N VAL A 34 5.09 7.29 17.38
CA VAL A 34 4.29 6.11 17.69
C VAL A 34 5.23 4.91 17.92
N TYR A 35 4.98 4.19 19.01
CA TYR A 35 5.73 3.01 19.42
C TYR A 35 4.79 1.83 19.59
N ARG A 36 5.27 0.61 19.36
CA ARG A 36 4.58 -0.64 19.62
C ARG A 36 5.33 -1.47 20.65
N LYS A 37 4.60 -1.88 21.68
CA LYS A 37 5.02 -2.92 22.61
C LYS A 37 3.97 -4.01 22.68
N ASN A 38 4.29 -5.19 22.15
CA ASN A 38 3.35 -6.31 22.03
C ASN A 38 2.09 -5.86 21.26
N ASP A 39 0.91 -6.00 21.88
CA ASP A 39 -0.39 -5.60 21.34
C ASP A 39 -0.80 -4.18 21.76
N THR A 40 0.13 -3.36 22.25
CA THR A 40 -0.12 -1.98 22.67
C THR A 40 0.64 -0.99 21.80
N VAL A 41 -0.05 0.03 21.32
CA VAL A 41 0.53 1.20 20.66
C VAL A 41 0.56 2.36 21.63
N ILE A 42 1.68 3.08 21.66
CA ILE A 42 1.93 4.22 22.54
C ILE A 42 2.28 5.42 21.67
N LYS A 43 1.45 6.46 21.68
CA LYS A 43 1.72 7.73 21.01
C LYS A 43 2.26 8.72 22.04
N ILE A 44 3.43 9.28 21.77
CA ILE A 44 4.08 10.29 22.61
C ILE A 44 4.13 11.60 21.82
N TYR A 45 3.59 12.67 22.40
CA TYR A 45 3.59 13.98 21.75
C TYR A 45 4.99 14.58 21.74
N THR A 46 5.31 15.33 20.67
CA THR A 46 6.60 16.02 20.54
C THR A 46 6.76 17.12 21.60
N ASP A 47 5.67 17.82 21.92
CA ASP A 47 5.57 18.88 22.91
C ASP A 47 4.52 18.53 24.00
N SER A 48 5.01 18.02 25.13
CA SER A 48 4.16 17.65 26.27
C SER A 48 3.59 18.87 27.01
N GLN A 49 4.26 20.03 26.96
CA GLN A 49 3.71 21.24 27.58
C GLN A 49 2.51 21.74 26.79
N LYS A 50 2.62 21.78 25.46
CA LYS A 50 1.48 22.09 24.59
C LYS A 50 0.33 21.13 24.81
N MET A 51 0.59 19.82 24.92
CA MET A 51 -0.43 18.82 25.25
C MET A 51 -1.21 19.17 26.52
N ILE A 52 -0.50 19.58 27.58
CA ILE A 52 -1.10 19.97 28.87
C ILE A 52 -1.91 21.26 28.72
N CYS A 53 -1.33 22.30 28.11
CA CYS A 53 -2.00 23.59 27.90
C CYS A 53 -3.27 23.46 27.05
N ASP A 54 -3.25 22.59 26.04
CA ASP A 54 -4.39 22.31 25.18
C ASP A 54 -5.46 21.42 25.85
N GLY A 55 -5.22 20.92 27.06
CA GLY A 55 -6.14 20.06 27.79
C GLY A 55 -6.34 18.68 27.14
N MET A 56 -5.32 18.15 26.46
CA MET A 56 -5.44 16.90 25.70
C MET A 56 -5.74 15.68 26.57
N MET A 57 -5.40 15.70 27.88
CA MET A 57 -5.80 14.64 28.81
C MET A 57 -7.33 14.47 28.85
N ASP A 58 -8.07 15.58 29.04
CA ASP A 58 -9.53 15.54 29.09
C ASP A 58 -10.10 15.06 27.75
N LYS A 59 -9.48 15.48 26.63
CA LYS A 59 -9.84 15.01 25.28
C LYS A 59 -9.65 13.50 25.16
N ILE A 60 -8.50 12.97 25.59
CA ILE A 60 -8.19 11.53 25.58
C ILE A 60 -9.21 10.76 26.44
N THR A 61 -9.55 11.26 27.62
CA THR A 61 -10.59 10.67 28.49
C THR A 61 -11.97 10.68 27.83
N GLN A 62 -12.29 11.70 27.04
CA GLN A 62 -13.55 11.74 26.30
C GLN A 62 -13.54 10.75 25.12
N LEU A 63 -12.45 10.72 24.34
CA LEU A 63 -12.28 9.81 23.21
C LEU A 63 -12.22 8.34 23.65
N SER A 64 -11.69 8.05 24.84
CA SER A 64 -11.67 6.69 25.38
C SER A 64 -13.07 6.15 25.71
N ARG A 65 -14.10 7.01 25.77
CA ARG A 65 -15.50 6.57 25.92
C ARG A 65 -16.15 6.18 24.58
N CYS A 66 -15.55 6.55 23.45
CA CYS A 66 -16.00 6.09 22.14
C CYS A 66 -15.66 4.60 22.01
N ARG A 67 -16.70 3.76 22.01
CA ARG A 67 -16.62 2.30 21.91
C ARG A 67 -17.33 1.85 20.65
N HIS A 68 -16.53 1.57 19.62
CA HIS A 68 -17.00 1.01 18.35
C HIS A 68 -15.96 0.03 17.83
N LYS A 69 -16.38 -1.12 17.31
CA LYS A 69 -15.47 -2.21 16.87
C LYS A 69 -14.48 -1.79 15.78
N PHE A 70 -14.78 -0.73 15.05
CA PHE A 70 -13.98 -0.19 13.93
C PHE A 70 -13.23 1.10 14.25
N ILE A 71 -13.26 1.57 15.50
CA ILE A 71 -12.54 2.76 15.94
C ILE A 71 -11.44 2.34 16.92
N VAL A 72 -10.19 2.69 16.62
CA VAL A 72 -9.07 2.47 17.53
C VAL A 72 -8.97 3.69 18.45
N THR A 73 -9.62 3.62 19.60
CA THR A 73 -9.64 4.73 20.57
C THR A 73 -8.49 4.64 21.57
N PRO A 74 -8.03 5.80 22.09
CA PRO A 74 -7.19 5.81 23.28
C PRO A 74 -7.83 5.00 24.41
N GLU A 75 -7.03 4.18 25.09
CA GLU A 75 -7.49 3.50 26.30
C GLU A 75 -7.28 4.40 27.52
N ASN A 76 -6.07 4.93 27.69
CA ASN A 76 -5.75 5.87 28.76
C ASN A 76 -4.46 6.67 28.45
N VAL A 77 -4.09 7.55 29.38
CA VAL A 77 -2.92 8.45 29.30
C VAL A 77 -1.61 7.70 29.57
N VAL A 78 -0.54 8.18 28.93
CA VAL A 78 0.85 7.78 29.20
C VAL A 78 1.51 8.90 29.99
N ARG A 79 2.21 8.55 31.08
CA ARG A 79 2.94 9.48 31.93
C ARG A 79 4.43 9.15 31.95
N ASP A 80 5.27 10.16 32.11
CA ASP A 80 6.67 9.95 32.44
C ASP A 80 6.84 9.50 33.91
N MET A 81 8.09 9.24 34.32
CA MET A 81 8.41 8.84 35.70
C MET A 81 8.19 9.96 36.73
N ALA A 82 8.03 11.21 36.27
CA ALA A 82 7.64 12.37 37.10
C ALA A 82 6.12 12.56 37.13
N GLN A 83 5.33 11.58 36.67
CA GLN A 83 3.87 11.57 36.60
C GLN A 83 3.26 12.62 35.66
N GLN A 84 4.07 13.29 34.83
CA GLN A 84 3.59 14.24 33.85
C GLN A 84 3.02 13.52 32.63
N PRO A 85 1.86 13.95 32.10
CA PRO A 85 1.29 13.36 30.90
C PRO A 85 2.15 13.68 29.68
N ILE A 86 2.46 12.65 28.89
CA ILE A 86 3.30 12.76 27.69
C ILE A 86 2.64 12.17 26.43
N GLY A 87 1.50 11.50 26.59
CA GLY A 87 0.89 10.75 25.49
C GLY A 87 -0.34 9.95 25.89
N TYR A 88 -0.69 8.97 25.07
CA TYR A 88 -1.72 7.98 25.34
C TYR A 88 -1.34 6.63 24.73
N TYR A 89 -2.02 5.58 25.18
CA TYR A 89 -1.87 4.24 24.61
C TYR A 89 -3.22 3.70 24.11
N MET A 90 -3.15 2.80 23.13
CA MET A 90 -4.30 2.20 22.45
C MET A 90 -3.96 0.78 21.98
N PRO A 91 -4.94 -0.07 21.65
CA PRO A 91 -4.65 -1.40 21.13
C PRO A 91 -3.96 -1.33 19.77
N TYR A 92 -3.00 -2.22 19.55
CA TYR A 92 -2.41 -2.42 18.24
C TYR A 92 -3.41 -3.08 17.28
N VAL A 93 -3.40 -2.63 16.03
CA VAL A 93 -4.17 -3.22 14.95
C VAL A 93 -3.23 -3.49 13.79
N ALA A 94 -3.09 -4.78 13.43
CA ALA A 94 -2.47 -5.17 12.18
C ALA A 94 -3.47 -5.03 11.03
N GLY A 95 -3.16 -4.21 10.04
CA GLY A 95 -3.97 -4.01 8.85
C GLY A 95 -3.18 -3.26 7.77
N GLU A 96 -3.73 -3.24 6.56
CA GLU A 96 -3.14 -2.56 5.42
C GLU A 96 -3.67 -1.12 5.33
N PRO A 97 -2.81 -0.10 5.13
CA PRO A 97 -3.27 1.26 4.89
C PRO A 97 -4.23 1.32 3.70
N LEU A 98 -5.29 2.10 3.82
CA LEU A 98 -6.35 2.16 2.81
C LEU A 98 -5.81 2.63 1.44
N SER A 99 -4.77 3.45 1.42
CA SER A 99 -4.07 3.87 0.19
C SER A 99 -3.57 2.70 -0.67
N ARG A 100 -3.24 1.54 -0.07
CA ARG A 100 -2.88 0.33 -0.83
C ARG A 100 -4.08 -0.34 -1.48
N VAL A 101 -5.24 -0.29 -0.83
CA VAL A 101 -6.49 -0.89 -1.34
C VAL A 101 -6.96 -0.23 -2.64
N PHE A 102 -6.50 1.00 -2.90
CA PHE A 102 -6.80 1.70 -4.14
C PHE A 102 -6.17 1.03 -5.36
N THR A 103 -5.07 0.29 -5.20
CA THR A 103 -4.33 -0.31 -6.32
C THR A 103 -4.96 -1.62 -6.81
N ASN A 104 -4.90 -1.83 -8.12
CA ASN A 104 -5.28 -3.06 -8.79
C ASN A 104 -4.34 -4.20 -8.38
N ASP A 105 -3.06 -3.93 -8.12
CA ASP A 105 -2.12 -4.92 -7.59
C ASP A 105 -2.63 -5.52 -6.27
N TYR A 106 -2.99 -4.68 -5.30
CA TYR A 106 -3.54 -5.14 -4.03
C TYR A 106 -4.82 -5.95 -4.24
N ARG A 107 -5.78 -5.42 -5.02
CA ARG A 107 -7.07 -6.09 -5.23
C ARG A 107 -6.93 -7.44 -5.92
N ASN A 108 -6.02 -7.55 -6.88
CA ASN A 108 -5.75 -8.82 -7.56
C ASN A 108 -5.09 -9.84 -6.62
N ARG A 109 -4.05 -9.43 -5.88
CA ARG A 109 -3.32 -10.31 -4.96
C ARG A 109 -4.19 -10.81 -3.82
N THR A 110 -5.02 -9.94 -3.25
CA THR A 110 -5.87 -10.26 -2.09
C THR A 110 -7.25 -10.79 -2.47
N ASN A 111 -7.58 -10.84 -3.77
CA ASN A 111 -8.92 -11.15 -4.25
C ASN A 111 -10.00 -10.19 -3.69
N PHE A 112 -9.65 -8.94 -3.43
CA PHE A 112 -10.58 -7.91 -2.96
C PHE A 112 -11.50 -7.46 -4.11
N ASN A 113 -12.77 -7.84 -4.04
CA ASN A 113 -13.78 -7.63 -5.08
C ASN A 113 -14.75 -6.47 -4.75
N ASP A 114 -15.75 -6.24 -5.61
CA ASP A 114 -16.70 -5.13 -5.45
C ASP A 114 -17.67 -5.35 -4.27
N GLN A 115 -17.97 -6.59 -3.92
CA GLN A 115 -18.74 -6.90 -2.72
C GLN A 115 -17.94 -6.55 -1.46
N ASP A 116 -16.63 -6.83 -1.47
CA ASP A 116 -15.71 -6.44 -0.39
C ASP A 116 -15.65 -4.91 -0.26
N ALA A 117 -15.61 -4.20 -1.39
CA ALA A 117 -15.71 -2.74 -1.42
C ALA A 117 -17.01 -2.23 -0.80
N ASN A 118 -18.17 -2.82 -1.14
CA ASN A 118 -19.46 -2.45 -0.56
C ASN A 118 -19.47 -2.63 0.97
N ILE A 119 -18.98 -3.77 1.47
CA ILE A 119 -18.89 -4.06 2.91
C ILE A 119 -17.98 -3.05 3.62
N LEU A 120 -16.79 -2.81 3.07
CA LEU A 120 -15.83 -1.87 3.64
C LEU A 120 -16.41 -0.46 3.71
N VAL A 121 -17.01 0.02 2.62
CA VAL A 121 -17.59 1.35 2.49
C VAL A 121 -18.77 1.55 3.46
N ASP A 122 -19.67 0.56 3.57
CA ASP A 122 -20.78 0.64 4.54
C ASP A 122 -20.25 0.65 5.98
N HIS A 123 -19.27 -0.18 6.31
CA HIS A 123 -18.64 -0.15 7.62
C HIS A 123 -17.99 1.21 7.93
N MET A 124 -17.30 1.84 6.97
CA MET A 124 -16.77 3.20 7.13
C MET A 124 -17.88 4.24 7.34
N ARG A 125 -19.02 4.08 6.65
CA ARG A 125 -20.22 4.91 6.86
C ARG A 125 -20.72 4.80 8.30
N THR A 126 -20.86 3.57 8.83
CA THR A 126 -21.32 3.36 10.22
C THR A 126 -20.38 3.96 11.27
N VAL A 127 -19.07 3.96 11.01
CA VAL A 127 -18.07 4.64 11.86
C VAL A 127 -18.31 6.15 11.89
N THR A 128 -18.53 6.75 10.72
CA THR A 128 -18.76 8.19 10.58
C THR A 128 -20.07 8.59 11.26
N GLU A 129 -21.15 7.82 11.06
CA GLU A 129 -22.42 8.00 11.78
C GLU A 129 -22.26 7.90 13.29
N TYR A 130 -21.49 6.90 13.76
CA TYR A 130 -21.22 6.74 15.18
C TYR A 130 -20.47 7.94 15.76
N ALA A 131 -19.45 8.46 15.06
CA ALA A 131 -18.72 9.65 15.48
C ALA A 131 -19.67 10.85 15.60
N HIS A 132 -20.49 11.11 14.57
CA HIS A 132 -21.45 12.22 14.55
C HIS A 132 -22.51 12.09 15.65
N LYS A 133 -23.02 10.88 15.90
CA LYS A 133 -23.96 10.61 17.00
C LYS A 133 -23.35 10.91 18.37
N ASN A 134 -22.04 10.76 18.52
CA ASN A 134 -21.29 11.12 19.72
C ASN A 134 -20.76 12.56 19.71
N LYS A 135 -21.27 13.41 18.80
CA LYS A 135 -20.89 14.83 18.64
C LYS A 135 -19.39 15.00 18.37
N ALA A 136 -18.79 14.05 17.67
CA ALA A 136 -17.43 14.13 17.17
C ALA A 136 -17.44 14.38 15.66
N ILE A 137 -16.50 15.19 15.18
CA ILE A 137 -16.18 15.40 13.76
C ILE A 137 -14.82 14.76 13.53
N MET A 138 -14.70 13.91 12.53
CA MET A 138 -13.48 13.13 12.29
C MET A 138 -12.35 14.00 11.71
N VAL A 139 -12.70 15.03 10.94
CA VAL A 139 -11.82 16.04 10.34
C VAL A 139 -10.87 15.44 9.29
N ASP A 140 -9.85 14.70 9.70
CA ASP A 140 -8.78 14.21 8.82
C ASP A 140 -8.82 12.69 8.62
N ALA A 141 -10.01 12.16 8.31
CA ALA A 141 -10.20 10.73 8.03
C ALA A 141 -9.72 10.33 6.62
N ASN A 142 -8.50 10.72 6.26
CA ASN A 142 -7.85 10.46 4.97
C ASN A 142 -7.39 9.00 4.82
N GLU A 143 -6.90 8.63 3.64
CA GLU A 143 -6.48 7.27 3.28
C GLU A 143 -5.32 6.68 4.10
N LEU A 144 -4.60 7.49 4.89
CA LEU A 144 -3.55 7.02 5.81
C LEU A 144 -4.09 6.75 7.22
N ASN A 145 -5.24 7.33 7.56
CA ASN A 145 -5.89 7.19 8.87
C ASN A 145 -6.94 6.05 8.90
N TRP A 146 -7.02 5.26 7.84
CA TRP A 146 -7.79 4.03 7.77
C TRP A 146 -6.88 2.83 7.50
N LEU A 147 -7.00 1.82 8.35
CA LEU A 147 -6.45 0.48 8.10
C LEU A 147 -7.57 -0.46 7.68
N VAL A 148 -7.29 -1.34 6.73
CA VAL A 148 -8.17 -2.44 6.34
C VAL A 148 -7.63 -3.72 6.94
N VAL A 149 -8.45 -4.32 7.79
CA VAL A 149 -8.13 -5.58 8.46
C VAL A 149 -8.84 -6.70 7.72
N ASP A 150 -8.06 -7.58 7.09
CA ASP A 150 -8.56 -8.79 6.46
C ASP A 150 -8.45 -9.98 7.41
N LYS A 151 -9.40 -10.07 8.35
CA LYS A 151 -9.47 -11.17 9.32
C LYS A 151 -10.15 -12.41 8.74
N LYS A 152 -10.99 -12.23 7.73
CA LYS A 152 -11.82 -13.26 7.11
C LYS A 152 -12.00 -12.91 5.64
N ILE A 153 -11.80 -13.91 4.80
CA ILE A 153 -12.09 -13.83 3.36
C ILE A 153 -13.48 -13.22 3.17
N HIS A 154 -13.55 -12.19 2.35
CA HIS A 154 -14.76 -11.44 2.00
C HIS A 154 -15.50 -10.75 3.16
N ALA A 155 -14.78 -10.33 4.20
CA ALA A 155 -15.32 -9.48 5.26
C ALA A 155 -14.31 -8.44 5.72
N PRO A 156 -13.90 -7.50 4.84
CA PRO A 156 -12.95 -6.46 5.21
C PRO A 156 -13.53 -5.57 6.31
N GLU A 157 -12.72 -5.31 7.33
CA GLU A 157 -13.11 -4.42 8.41
C GLU A 157 -12.25 -3.16 8.42
N PRO A 158 -12.85 -1.96 8.39
CA PRO A 158 -12.10 -0.74 8.57
C PRO A 158 -11.68 -0.59 10.03
N ARG A 159 -10.53 0.04 10.24
CA ARG A 159 -10.05 0.54 11.53
C ARG A 159 -9.56 1.96 11.34
N VAL A 160 -10.35 2.92 11.82
CA VAL A 160 -9.89 4.31 11.88
C VAL A 160 -8.91 4.46 13.04
N ILE A 161 -7.78 5.07 12.76
CA ILE A 161 -6.71 5.41 13.71
C ILE A 161 -6.58 6.94 13.79
N ASP A 162 -5.65 7.42 14.61
CA ASP A 162 -5.38 8.87 14.79
C ASP A 162 -6.62 9.66 15.25
N VAL A 163 -7.41 9.03 16.12
CA VAL A 163 -8.69 9.55 16.64
C VAL A 163 -8.49 10.79 17.52
N ASP A 164 -7.28 11.06 18.00
CA ASP A 164 -6.93 12.28 18.71
C ASP A 164 -6.93 13.53 17.82
N ALA A 165 -6.95 13.39 16.49
CA ALA A 165 -7.17 14.49 15.55
C ALA A 165 -8.63 14.97 15.49
N TRP A 166 -9.59 14.16 15.97
CA TRP A 166 -11.03 14.46 15.85
C TRP A 166 -11.41 15.70 16.66
N ALA A 167 -12.37 16.47 16.17
CA ALA A 167 -13.01 17.52 16.95
C ALA A 167 -14.08 16.91 17.84
N ILE A 168 -14.07 17.22 19.13
CA ILE A 168 -15.05 16.71 20.10
C ILE A 168 -15.12 17.65 21.30
N GLY A 169 -16.31 17.89 21.84
CA GLY A 169 -16.49 18.78 22.99
C GLY A 169 -15.99 20.20 22.71
N LYS A 170 -15.08 20.71 23.56
CA LYS A 170 -14.45 22.04 23.38
C LYS A 170 -13.28 22.05 22.39
N TRP A 171 -12.78 20.87 21.99
CA TRP A 171 -11.63 20.75 21.09
C TRP A 171 -12.10 20.78 19.65
N GLY A 172 -11.82 21.88 18.95
CA GLY A 172 -12.11 22.04 17.52
C GLY A 172 -11.13 21.30 16.61
N ALA A 173 -11.47 21.29 15.32
CA ALA A 173 -10.63 20.78 14.25
C ALA A 173 -9.38 21.65 14.06
N ARG A 174 -8.24 21.02 13.74
CA ARG A 174 -6.95 21.72 13.57
C ARG A 174 -6.47 21.72 12.14
N VAL A 175 -6.25 20.54 11.59
CA VAL A 175 -5.63 20.31 10.29
C VAL A 175 -6.39 19.20 9.58
N ILE A 176 -6.51 19.33 8.26
CA ILE A 176 -7.07 18.34 7.36
C ILE A 176 -6.12 18.22 6.16
N MET A 177 -5.95 17.01 5.63
CA MET A 177 -5.23 16.82 4.39
C MET A 177 -5.96 17.53 3.23
N PRO A 178 -5.28 18.40 2.45
CA PRO A 178 -5.88 19.17 1.36
C PRO A 178 -6.68 18.35 0.33
N SER A 179 -6.28 17.10 0.06
CA SER A 179 -6.94 16.21 -0.91
C SER A 179 -8.37 15.82 -0.51
N ILE A 180 -8.64 15.68 0.79
CA ILE A 180 -9.98 15.29 1.27
C ILE A 180 -10.81 16.49 1.76
N ARG A 181 -10.21 17.68 1.83
CA ARG A 181 -10.87 18.89 2.33
C ARG A 181 -12.04 19.33 1.46
N ASP A 182 -13.18 19.57 2.09
CA ASP A 182 -14.25 20.33 1.44
C ASP A 182 -13.90 21.81 1.34
N TRP A 183 -13.49 22.26 0.16
CA TRP A 183 -13.10 23.65 -0.11
C TRP A 183 -14.28 24.62 -0.16
N HIS A 184 -15.51 24.12 -0.16
CA HIS A 184 -16.73 24.93 -0.10
C HIS A 184 -17.27 25.08 1.32
N ALA A 185 -16.76 24.28 2.27
CA ALA A 185 -17.16 24.38 3.67
C ALA A 185 -16.37 25.50 4.39
N HIS A 186 -17.09 26.33 5.15
CA HIS A 186 -16.50 27.39 5.98
C HIS A 186 -16.05 26.89 7.36
N THR A 187 -16.58 25.76 7.81
CA THR A 187 -16.29 25.14 9.10
C THR A 187 -16.20 23.63 8.94
N PHE A 188 -15.49 22.98 9.87
CA PHE A 188 -15.51 21.53 9.97
C PHE A 188 -16.77 21.07 10.70
N ASP A 189 -17.64 20.41 9.97
CA ASP A 189 -18.92 19.87 10.44
C ASP A 189 -19.17 18.45 9.90
N THR A 190 -20.33 17.89 10.23
CA THR A 190 -20.70 16.53 9.81
C THR A 190 -20.80 16.40 8.28
N LEU A 191 -21.15 17.45 7.56
CA LEU A 191 -21.24 17.43 6.10
C LEU A 191 -19.85 17.49 5.43
N SER A 192 -18.90 18.21 6.03
CA SER A 192 -17.50 18.21 5.59
C SER A 192 -16.82 16.85 5.82
N ASP A 193 -17.18 16.13 6.88
CA ASP A 193 -16.77 14.73 7.09
C ASP A 193 -17.36 13.83 6.00
N TRP A 194 -18.63 14.01 5.64
CA TRP A 194 -19.26 13.21 4.58
C TRP A 194 -18.62 13.48 3.21
N PHE A 195 -18.21 14.73 2.93
CA PHE A 195 -17.41 15.02 1.74
C PHE A 195 -16.08 14.25 1.75
N SER A 196 -15.35 14.29 2.87
CA SER A 196 -14.07 13.58 3.04
C SER A 196 -14.23 12.06 2.91
N TRP A 197 -15.26 11.50 3.54
CA TRP A 197 -15.68 10.11 3.39
C TRP A 197 -15.96 9.78 1.92
N GLY A 198 -16.62 10.69 1.21
CA GLY A 198 -16.90 10.53 -0.20
C GLY A 198 -15.62 10.40 -1.02
N VAL A 199 -14.66 11.30 -0.81
CA VAL A 199 -13.38 11.31 -1.54
C VAL A 199 -12.63 9.99 -1.35
N VAL A 200 -12.51 9.54 -0.10
CA VAL A 200 -11.75 8.32 0.23
C VAL A 200 -12.47 7.06 -0.28
N THR A 201 -13.79 6.97 -0.13
CA THR A 201 -14.55 5.79 -0.57
C THR A 201 -14.69 5.69 -2.08
N PHE A 202 -14.72 6.82 -2.80
CA PHE A 202 -14.66 6.83 -4.26
C PHE A 202 -13.37 6.17 -4.77
N GLN A 203 -12.23 6.39 -4.09
CA GLN A 203 -10.94 5.77 -4.43
C GLN A 203 -10.93 4.25 -4.19
N ILE A 204 -11.69 3.74 -3.20
CA ILE A 204 -11.84 2.29 -2.98
C ILE A 204 -12.42 1.61 -4.23
N TYR A 205 -13.50 2.18 -4.77
CA TYR A 205 -14.13 1.63 -5.98
C TYR A 205 -13.29 1.84 -7.23
N THR A 206 -12.74 3.04 -7.44
CA THR A 206 -12.22 3.43 -8.75
C THR A 206 -10.70 3.41 -8.88
N GLY A 207 -9.98 3.49 -7.75
CA GLY A 207 -8.51 3.58 -7.71
C GLY A 207 -7.97 4.96 -8.01
N ILE A 208 -8.84 5.97 -8.18
CA ILE A 208 -8.45 7.35 -8.49
C ILE A 208 -9.26 8.35 -7.67
N HIS A 209 -8.63 9.48 -7.34
CA HIS A 209 -9.30 10.60 -6.69
C HIS A 209 -10.42 11.18 -7.58
N PRO A 210 -11.58 11.60 -7.03
CA PRO A 210 -12.72 12.10 -7.82
C PRO A 210 -12.46 13.40 -8.61
N TYR A 211 -11.31 14.04 -8.39
CA TYR A 211 -10.88 15.28 -9.06
C TYR A 211 -9.56 15.15 -9.83
N LYS A 212 -9.09 13.92 -10.10
CA LYS A 212 -7.89 13.66 -10.91
C LYS A 212 -8.25 13.24 -12.35
N GLY A 213 -7.26 12.80 -13.12
CA GLY A 213 -7.39 12.52 -14.56
C GLY A 213 -7.14 13.75 -15.44
N LYS A 214 -7.11 13.56 -16.75
CA LYS A 214 -6.79 14.63 -17.71
C LYS A 214 -8.02 15.45 -18.04
N LEU A 215 -7.94 16.75 -17.79
CA LEU A 215 -8.96 17.73 -18.14
C LEU A 215 -8.27 18.98 -18.71
N ASP A 216 -8.69 19.41 -19.89
CA ASP A 216 -8.07 20.55 -20.55
C ASP A 216 -8.24 21.82 -19.69
N GLY A 217 -7.18 22.63 -19.60
CA GLY A 217 -7.13 23.83 -18.74
C GLY A 217 -6.70 23.60 -17.29
N TYR A 218 -6.44 22.35 -16.89
CA TYR A 218 -5.92 21.99 -15.56
C TYR A 218 -4.61 21.21 -15.66
N LYS A 219 -3.64 21.56 -14.81
CA LYS A 219 -2.41 20.79 -14.58
C LYS A 219 -2.65 19.71 -13.53
N GLN A 220 -1.81 18.68 -13.55
CA GLN A 220 -1.92 17.52 -12.66
C GLN A 220 -1.86 17.88 -11.16
N GLN A 221 -1.04 18.88 -10.81
CA GLN A 221 -0.89 19.38 -9.44
C GLN A 221 -1.99 20.35 -8.99
N GLU A 222 -2.93 20.76 -9.86
CA GLU A 222 -4.00 21.72 -9.54
C GLU A 222 -5.24 21.05 -8.91
N LEU A 223 -5.01 20.08 -8.01
CA LEU A 223 -6.09 19.32 -7.37
C LEU A 223 -7.06 20.23 -6.61
N GLU A 224 -6.54 21.14 -5.78
CA GLU A 224 -7.33 22.10 -5.02
C GLU A 224 -8.22 22.96 -5.92
N ARG A 225 -7.68 23.46 -7.03
CA ARG A 225 -8.44 24.26 -7.99
C ARG A 225 -9.58 23.44 -8.59
N ARG A 226 -9.33 22.18 -8.97
CA ARG A 226 -10.38 21.28 -9.48
C ARG A 226 -11.49 21.02 -8.46
N MET A 227 -11.15 20.92 -7.17
CA MET A 227 -12.14 20.75 -6.11
C MET A 227 -12.99 22.03 -5.92
N LYS A 228 -12.36 23.20 -5.92
CA LYS A 228 -13.05 24.50 -5.88
C LYS A 228 -13.99 24.69 -7.08
N ASP A 229 -13.56 24.26 -8.26
CA ASP A 229 -14.35 24.39 -9.50
C ASP A 229 -15.38 23.25 -9.67
N ASN A 230 -15.48 22.30 -8.73
CA ASN A 230 -16.28 21.08 -8.84
C ASN A 230 -16.03 20.29 -10.15
N ALA A 231 -14.78 20.36 -10.64
CA ALA A 231 -14.35 19.77 -11.91
C ALA A 231 -14.00 18.28 -11.73
N SER A 232 -14.99 17.46 -11.40
CA SER A 232 -14.83 16.05 -11.07
C SER A 232 -14.69 15.13 -12.31
N VAL A 233 -14.34 13.86 -12.06
CA VAL A 233 -14.27 12.77 -13.05
C VAL A 233 -15.61 12.40 -13.70
N PHE A 234 -16.74 12.88 -13.19
CA PHE A 234 -18.06 12.64 -13.80
C PHE A 234 -18.34 13.54 -15.02
N ARG A 235 -17.50 14.54 -15.27
CA ARG A 235 -17.63 15.36 -16.47
C ARG A 235 -17.23 14.56 -17.72
N LYS A 236 -17.95 14.78 -18.82
CA LYS A 236 -17.75 14.05 -20.08
C LYS A 236 -16.41 14.34 -20.78
N ASP A 237 -15.78 15.46 -20.45
CA ASP A 237 -14.50 15.92 -21.01
C ASP A 237 -13.29 15.43 -20.20
N VAL A 238 -13.50 14.77 -19.06
CA VAL A 238 -12.41 14.14 -18.30
C VAL A 238 -12.02 12.83 -18.95
N ARG A 239 -10.71 12.68 -19.18
CA ARG A 239 -10.11 11.46 -19.72
C ARG A 239 -9.38 10.71 -18.61
N LEU A 240 -9.69 9.43 -18.47
CA LEU A 240 -9.12 8.53 -17.46
C LEU A 240 -8.27 7.46 -18.13
N ASN A 241 -7.30 6.90 -17.41
CA ASN A 241 -6.47 5.79 -17.90
C ASN A 241 -7.13 4.44 -17.60
N HIS A 242 -6.62 3.35 -18.18
CA HIS A 242 -7.13 1.99 -17.98
C HIS A 242 -6.85 1.40 -16.57
N ALA A 243 -6.10 2.09 -15.72
CA ALA A 243 -5.93 1.68 -14.33
C ALA A 243 -7.17 2.05 -13.49
N VAL A 244 -7.94 3.04 -13.94
CA VAL A 244 -9.19 3.43 -13.28
C VAL A 244 -10.25 2.36 -13.54
N ARG A 245 -10.81 1.83 -12.46
CA ARG A 245 -11.87 0.82 -12.52
C ARG A 245 -13.18 1.46 -12.97
N ASP A 246 -13.99 0.68 -13.66
CA ASP A 246 -15.27 1.16 -14.21
C ASP A 246 -16.24 1.57 -13.09
N PHE A 247 -16.99 2.65 -13.32
CA PHE A 247 -17.96 3.17 -12.35
C PHE A 247 -19.15 2.22 -12.15
N SER A 248 -19.32 1.19 -12.99
CA SER A 248 -20.25 0.09 -12.78
C SER A 248 -19.96 -0.74 -11.52
N SER A 249 -18.73 -0.66 -10.98
CA SER A 249 -18.38 -1.27 -9.69
C SER A 249 -19.04 -0.58 -8.50
N ILE A 250 -19.54 0.65 -8.68
CA ILE A 250 -20.19 1.45 -7.63
C ILE A 250 -21.70 1.17 -7.65
N PRO A 251 -22.34 0.87 -6.51
CA PRO A 251 -23.78 0.80 -6.41
C PRO A 251 -24.46 2.07 -6.94
N SER A 252 -25.48 1.92 -7.78
CA SER A 252 -26.05 3.03 -8.57
C SER A 252 -26.52 4.24 -7.73
N VAL A 253 -27.11 3.99 -6.55
CA VAL A 253 -27.56 5.05 -5.63
C VAL A 253 -26.38 5.84 -5.09
N LEU A 254 -25.31 5.14 -4.71
CA LEU A 254 -24.08 5.73 -4.20
C LEU A 254 -23.30 6.46 -5.31
N CYS A 255 -23.25 5.90 -6.53
CA CYS A 255 -22.65 6.54 -7.70
C CYS A 255 -23.33 7.89 -8.02
N LYS A 256 -24.67 7.93 -7.97
CA LYS A 256 -25.44 9.17 -8.11
C LYS A 256 -25.12 10.17 -6.99
N TRP A 257 -24.97 9.71 -5.75
CA TRP A 257 -24.58 10.56 -4.63
C TRP A 257 -23.18 11.17 -4.86
N TYR A 258 -22.19 10.38 -5.30
CA TYR A 258 -20.86 10.90 -5.65
C TYR A 258 -20.93 11.98 -6.75
N GLU A 259 -21.71 11.76 -7.82
CA GLU A 259 -21.88 12.76 -8.87
C GLU A 259 -22.52 14.06 -8.33
N ASP A 260 -23.55 13.94 -7.50
CA ASP A 260 -24.24 15.06 -6.86
C ASP A 260 -23.29 15.84 -5.93
N VAL A 261 -22.42 15.16 -5.19
CA VAL A 261 -21.45 15.79 -4.27
C VAL A 261 -20.32 16.46 -5.04
N PHE A 262 -19.64 15.74 -5.94
CA PHE A 262 -18.40 16.21 -6.53
C PHE A 262 -18.58 17.14 -7.73
N THR A 263 -19.69 17.01 -8.45
CA THR A 263 -19.95 17.81 -9.66
C THR A 263 -21.00 18.88 -9.42
N LYS A 264 -22.06 18.55 -8.67
CA LYS A 264 -23.17 19.50 -8.42
C LYS A 264 -23.02 20.26 -7.11
N GLY A 265 -21.95 20.02 -6.35
CA GLY A 265 -21.65 20.73 -5.12
C GLY A 265 -22.64 20.47 -3.98
N LYS A 266 -23.47 19.42 -4.06
CA LYS A 266 -24.41 19.10 -2.97
C LYS A 266 -23.66 18.52 -1.78
N ARG A 267 -24.18 18.76 -0.58
CA ARG A 267 -23.71 18.12 0.65
C ARG A 267 -24.88 17.44 1.33
N SER A 268 -24.78 16.13 1.51
CA SER A 268 -25.78 15.32 2.18
C SER A 268 -25.13 14.07 2.75
N VAL A 269 -25.83 13.41 3.67
CA VAL A 269 -25.43 12.07 4.15
C VAL A 269 -25.46 11.08 2.96
N PRO A 270 -24.45 10.21 2.80
CA PRO A 270 -24.44 9.20 1.76
C PRO A 270 -25.45 8.07 2.04
N PRO A 271 -26.03 7.47 0.99
CA PRO A 271 -26.81 6.23 1.12
C PRO A 271 -25.88 5.05 1.49
N SER A 272 -26.45 3.97 2.02
CA SER A 272 -25.72 2.70 2.11
C SER A 272 -25.49 2.14 0.70
N PRO A 273 -24.35 1.50 0.42
CA PRO A 273 -24.17 0.73 -0.82
C PRO A 273 -25.19 -0.42 -0.97
N PHE A 274 -25.87 -0.82 0.11
CA PHE A 274 -26.90 -1.85 0.11
C PHE A 274 -28.33 -1.30 -0.03
N ASP A 275 -28.50 0.02 -0.09
CA ASP A 275 -29.82 0.61 -0.27
C ASP A 275 -30.40 0.26 -1.64
N ALA A 276 -31.66 -0.19 -1.65
CA ALA A 276 -32.39 -0.50 -2.87
C ALA A 276 -32.63 0.78 -3.70
N GLY A 277 -31.82 0.99 -4.72
CA GLY A 277 -32.05 2.02 -5.73
C GLY A 277 -33.10 1.61 -6.75
N LYS A 278 -33.89 2.56 -7.25
CA LYS A 278 -34.43 2.43 -8.61
C LYS A 278 -33.24 2.20 -9.53
N ILE A 279 -33.26 1.15 -10.34
CA ILE A 279 -32.21 0.83 -11.33
C ILE A 279 -32.03 2.06 -12.21
N VAL A 280 -31.03 2.88 -11.90
CA VAL A 280 -30.57 3.92 -12.81
C VAL A 280 -29.67 3.18 -13.80
N PRO A 281 -29.91 3.26 -15.12
CA PRO A 281 -29.02 2.64 -16.09
C PRO A 281 -27.59 3.10 -15.81
N ALA A 282 -26.64 2.16 -15.81
CA ALA A 282 -25.24 2.41 -15.49
C ALA A 282 -24.77 3.65 -16.25
N LYS A 283 -24.55 4.76 -15.54
CA LYS A 283 -24.01 5.96 -16.15
C LYS A 283 -22.56 5.68 -16.51
N GLY A 284 -22.37 5.40 -17.81
CA GLY A 284 -21.13 5.53 -18.56
C GLY A 284 -20.03 4.54 -18.20
N ARG A 285 -19.67 3.69 -19.18
CA ARG A 285 -18.32 3.13 -19.22
C ARG A 285 -17.33 4.28 -19.13
N VAL A 286 -16.28 4.12 -18.34
CA VAL A 286 -15.19 5.09 -18.29
C VAL A 286 -14.62 5.24 -19.70
N MET A 287 -14.60 6.46 -20.23
CA MET A 287 -13.93 6.74 -21.50
C MET A 287 -12.42 6.75 -21.24
N HIS A 288 -11.75 5.69 -21.68
CA HIS A 288 -10.30 5.61 -21.59
C HIS A 288 -9.65 6.41 -22.73
N ALA A 289 -8.57 7.11 -22.42
CA ALA A 289 -7.78 7.79 -23.44
C ALA A 289 -7.14 6.75 -24.38
N GLN A 290 -7.51 6.74 -25.67
CA GLN A 290 -6.83 5.95 -26.68
C GLN A 290 -5.76 6.78 -27.39
N ASN A 291 -4.51 6.33 -27.33
CA ASN A 291 -3.46 6.80 -28.24
C ASN A 291 -3.52 5.98 -29.54
N ILE A 292 -4.07 6.57 -30.60
CA ILE A 292 -4.30 5.90 -31.91
C ILE A 292 -3.05 5.98 -32.83
N GLY A 293 -1.97 6.65 -32.41
CA GLY A 293 -0.81 6.95 -33.27
C GLY A 293 0.37 5.97 -33.26
N GLY A 294 0.22 4.76 -32.71
CA GLY A 294 1.33 3.81 -32.56
C GLY A 294 1.73 3.10 -33.86
N LYS A 295 3.01 3.12 -34.21
CA LYS A 295 3.56 2.12 -35.14
C LYS A 295 3.57 0.80 -34.36
N ASN A 296 2.99 -0.28 -34.89
CA ASN A 296 3.02 -1.64 -34.29
C ASN A 296 4.46 -2.19 -34.19
N LEU A 297 5.24 -1.63 -33.26
CA LEU A 297 6.65 -1.91 -33.03
C LEU A 297 6.85 -2.99 -31.97
N LEU A 298 5.80 -3.36 -31.24
CA LEU A 298 5.85 -4.44 -30.26
C LEU A 298 5.25 -5.72 -30.85
N ILE A 299 5.90 -6.85 -30.55
CA ILE A 299 5.39 -8.19 -30.81
C ILE A 299 5.01 -8.79 -29.46
N PHE A 300 3.74 -9.20 -29.35
CA PHE A 300 3.20 -9.90 -28.19
C PHE A 300 3.08 -11.39 -28.50
N GLU A 301 3.93 -12.20 -27.88
CA GLU A 301 3.91 -13.65 -28.04
C GLU A 301 3.28 -14.28 -26.81
N LYS A 302 2.13 -14.93 -27.01
CA LYS A 302 1.40 -15.57 -25.89
C LYS A 302 2.22 -16.75 -25.36
N LEU A 303 2.57 -16.69 -24.08
CA LEU A 303 3.30 -17.76 -23.38
C LEU A 303 2.33 -18.73 -22.72
N PHE A 304 1.27 -18.20 -22.11
CA PHE A 304 0.36 -18.95 -21.26
C PHE A 304 -1.05 -18.33 -21.23
N GLU A 305 -2.05 -19.17 -21.00
CA GLU A 305 -3.44 -18.81 -20.80
C GLU A 305 -4.08 -19.77 -19.80
N SER A 306 -4.87 -19.25 -18.87
CA SER A 306 -5.54 -20.01 -17.83
C SER A 306 -7.03 -19.70 -17.77
N ASN A 307 -7.79 -20.57 -17.11
CA ASN A 307 -9.18 -20.30 -16.78
C ASN A 307 -9.33 -19.27 -15.64
N TYR A 308 -8.26 -19.10 -14.84
CA TYR A 308 -8.17 -18.18 -13.71
C TYR A 308 -7.24 -17.01 -14.02
N SER A 309 -7.58 -15.83 -13.50
CA SER A 309 -6.74 -14.63 -13.61
C SER A 309 -5.37 -14.86 -12.98
N VAL A 310 -4.33 -14.32 -13.60
CA VAL A 310 -2.98 -14.27 -13.05
C VAL A 310 -2.92 -13.11 -12.07
N VAL A 311 -2.57 -13.39 -10.81
CA VAL A 311 -2.55 -12.36 -9.75
C VAL A 311 -1.16 -11.84 -9.46
N GLN A 312 -0.12 -12.65 -9.73
CA GLN A 312 1.28 -12.27 -9.52
C GLN A 312 2.20 -13.09 -10.44
N ILE A 313 3.31 -12.48 -10.86
CA ILE A 313 4.42 -13.15 -11.52
C ILE A 313 5.68 -12.93 -10.70
N PHE A 314 6.41 -14.00 -10.43
CA PHE A 314 7.71 -13.97 -9.78
C PHE A 314 8.82 -13.91 -10.82
N ASN A 315 9.93 -13.25 -10.49
CA ASN A 315 11.07 -13.03 -11.39
C ASN A 315 11.63 -14.30 -12.05
N GLU A 316 11.40 -15.43 -11.39
CA GLU A 316 11.83 -16.75 -11.82
C GLU A 316 10.96 -17.42 -12.89
N GLY A 317 9.86 -16.76 -13.32
CA GLY A 317 8.92 -17.32 -14.29
C GLY A 317 7.86 -18.23 -13.67
N ILE A 318 7.60 -18.06 -12.38
CA ILE A 318 6.46 -18.66 -11.70
C ILE A 318 5.30 -17.66 -11.72
N ILE A 319 4.10 -18.13 -12.01
CA ILE A 319 2.87 -17.33 -11.87
C ILE A 319 2.01 -17.88 -10.75
N LEU A 320 1.34 -16.98 -10.04
CA LEU A 320 0.27 -17.30 -9.11
C LEU A 320 -1.07 -17.02 -9.78
N LEU A 321 -1.95 -18.01 -9.77
CA LEU A 321 -3.33 -17.88 -10.23
C LEU A 321 -4.26 -17.55 -9.07
N LYS A 322 -5.39 -16.93 -9.41
CA LYS A 322 -6.42 -16.51 -8.45
C LYS A 322 -7.00 -17.66 -7.58
N ASN A 323 -6.92 -18.90 -8.06
CA ASN A 323 -7.33 -20.09 -7.30
C ASN A 323 -6.23 -20.63 -6.36
N GLY A 324 -5.09 -19.96 -6.25
CA GLY A 324 -3.95 -20.37 -5.43
C GLY A 324 -2.96 -21.30 -6.14
N ASP A 325 -3.20 -21.69 -7.40
CA ASP A 325 -2.25 -22.53 -8.12
C ASP A 325 -1.02 -21.74 -8.55
N MET A 326 0.15 -22.32 -8.30
CA MET A 326 1.42 -21.82 -8.79
C MET A 326 1.86 -22.62 -10.00
N ILE A 327 2.16 -21.93 -11.11
CA ILE A 327 2.52 -22.56 -12.39
C ILE A 327 3.92 -22.11 -12.82
N ASP A 328 4.76 -23.06 -13.22
CA ASP A 328 6.03 -22.80 -13.91
C ASP A 328 5.75 -22.51 -15.39
N LEU A 329 6.01 -21.28 -15.84
CA LEU A 329 5.79 -20.86 -17.23
C LEU A 329 6.62 -21.63 -18.24
N SER A 330 7.82 -22.11 -17.86
CA SER A 330 8.70 -22.84 -18.77
C SER A 330 8.13 -24.21 -19.13
N ARG A 331 7.56 -24.90 -18.14
CA ARG A 331 7.01 -26.26 -18.28
C ARG A 331 5.49 -26.27 -18.44
N LYS A 332 4.83 -25.15 -18.17
CA LYS A 332 3.36 -25.02 -18.09
C LYS A 332 2.75 -26.03 -17.12
N LYS A 333 3.49 -26.35 -16.05
CA LYS A 333 3.10 -27.31 -15.02
C LYS A 333 2.84 -26.61 -13.71
N LYS A 334 1.83 -27.10 -12.99
CA LYS A 334 1.58 -26.72 -11.61
C LYS A 334 2.71 -27.23 -10.72
N ILE A 335 3.24 -26.36 -9.86
CA ILE A 335 4.27 -26.71 -8.86
C ILE A 335 3.63 -27.00 -7.51
N CYS A 336 2.70 -26.16 -7.04
CA CYS A 336 1.98 -26.34 -5.77
C CYS A 336 0.71 -25.48 -5.74
N THR A 337 -0.05 -25.58 -4.65
CA THR A 337 -1.14 -24.64 -4.31
C THR A 337 -0.82 -23.93 -3.00
N VAL A 338 -1.09 -22.63 -2.95
CA VAL A 338 -0.96 -21.77 -1.76
C VAL A 338 -2.33 -21.25 -1.33
N SER A 339 -2.42 -20.84 -0.07
CA SER A 339 -3.63 -20.33 0.57
C SER A 339 -3.62 -18.82 0.80
N THR A 340 -2.45 -18.17 0.70
CA THR A 340 -2.29 -16.73 0.91
C THR A 340 -1.57 -16.05 -0.26
N ALA A 341 -1.60 -14.72 -0.28
CA ALA A 341 -0.83 -13.92 -1.25
C ALA A 341 0.58 -13.55 -0.75
N HIS A 342 0.93 -13.89 0.49
CA HIS A 342 2.22 -13.55 1.09
C HIS A 342 3.21 -14.68 0.84
N ILE A 343 3.77 -14.69 -0.37
CA ILE A 343 4.62 -15.77 -0.87
C ILE A 343 5.96 -15.21 -1.32
N ALA A 344 7.02 -15.95 -1.05
CA ALA A 344 8.31 -15.79 -1.71
C ALA A 344 8.65 -17.07 -2.48
N VAL A 345 9.24 -16.91 -3.66
CA VAL A 345 9.69 -18.01 -4.51
C VAL A 345 11.09 -17.72 -4.99
N THR A 346 11.96 -18.72 -4.91
CA THR A 346 13.31 -18.63 -5.48
C THR A 346 13.67 -19.93 -6.18
N ARG A 347 14.46 -19.84 -7.24
CA ARG A 347 15.05 -21.01 -7.88
C ARG A 347 16.18 -21.56 -7.01
N GLN A 348 16.20 -22.87 -6.81
CA GLN A 348 17.28 -23.56 -6.09
C GLN A 348 17.63 -24.84 -6.85
N ASN A 349 18.88 -24.98 -7.30
CA ASN A 349 19.37 -26.15 -8.05
C ASN A 349 18.38 -26.66 -9.11
N ASP A 350 17.76 -27.81 -8.85
CA ASP A 350 16.82 -28.54 -9.70
C ASP A 350 15.35 -28.35 -9.30
N GLY A 351 15.03 -27.23 -8.66
CA GLY A 351 13.69 -26.99 -8.15
C GLY A 351 13.37 -25.56 -7.73
N TRP A 352 12.27 -25.46 -7.00
CA TRP A 352 11.69 -24.21 -6.50
C TRP A 352 11.53 -24.29 -4.99
N LEU A 353 12.12 -23.34 -4.27
CA LEU A 353 11.78 -23.11 -2.88
C LEU A 353 10.63 -22.10 -2.82
N VAL A 354 9.51 -22.53 -2.24
CA VAL A 354 8.32 -21.71 -2.00
C VAL A 354 8.14 -21.54 -0.50
N ALA A 355 8.07 -20.29 -0.04
CA ALA A 355 7.75 -19.97 1.33
C ALA A 355 6.44 -19.17 1.38
N GLU A 356 5.53 -19.63 2.22
CA GLU A 356 4.21 -19.03 2.41
C GLU A 356 4.08 -18.53 3.85
N TYR A 357 3.69 -17.27 4.00
CA TYR A 357 3.40 -16.67 5.29
C TYR A 357 1.88 -16.66 5.54
N ASN A 358 1.49 -17.19 6.70
CA ASN A 358 0.10 -17.18 7.16
C ASN A 358 0.04 -16.93 8.67
N ARG A 359 -0.39 -15.73 9.05
CA ARG A 359 -0.73 -15.34 10.44
C ARG A 359 0.35 -15.70 11.47
N GLY A 360 1.60 -15.30 11.22
CA GLY A 360 2.72 -15.53 12.13
C GLY A 360 3.45 -16.86 11.93
N LYS A 361 2.96 -17.74 11.05
CA LYS A 361 3.61 -19.00 10.69
C LYS A 361 4.14 -18.94 9.26
N ILE A 362 5.32 -19.51 9.06
CA ILE A 362 5.90 -19.73 7.74
C ILE A 362 5.87 -21.24 7.47
N SER A 363 5.40 -21.61 6.28
CA SER A 363 5.58 -22.95 5.73
C SER A 363 6.51 -22.85 4.52
N CYS A 364 7.44 -23.80 4.43
CA CYS A 364 8.36 -23.89 3.31
C CYS A 364 8.19 -25.22 2.59
N ARG A 365 8.26 -25.17 1.26
CA ARG A 365 8.14 -26.32 0.38
C ARG A 365 9.19 -26.26 -0.69
N TYR A 366 9.75 -27.41 -1.02
CA TYR A 366 10.60 -27.57 -2.17
C TYR A 366 9.89 -28.40 -3.23
N PHE A 367 9.85 -27.89 -4.45
CA PHE A 367 9.35 -28.61 -5.61
C PHE A 367 10.51 -28.97 -6.51
N ASP A 368 10.77 -30.27 -6.67
CA ASP A 368 11.77 -30.80 -7.59
C ASP A 368 11.15 -30.93 -8.98
N TYR A 369 11.70 -30.22 -9.98
CA TYR A 369 11.13 -30.27 -11.32
C TYR A 369 11.50 -31.53 -12.12
N LEU A 370 12.55 -32.27 -11.72
CA LEU A 370 12.98 -33.51 -12.37
C LEU A 370 12.03 -34.64 -11.98
N THR A 371 11.71 -34.74 -10.70
CA THR A 371 10.83 -35.78 -10.16
C THR A 371 9.36 -35.35 -10.11
N SER A 372 9.08 -34.05 -10.23
CA SER A 372 7.76 -33.46 -9.95
C SER A 372 7.26 -33.75 -8.53
N ALA A 373 8.18 -33.98 -7.59
CA ALA A 373 7.88 -34.23 -6.19
C ALA A 373 7.82 -32.91 -5.40
N GLU A 374 6.90 -32.85 -4.44
CA GLU A 374 6.77 -31.76 -3.46
C GLU A 374 7.23 -32.29 -2.09
N GLU A 375 8.19 -31.61 -1.47
CA GLU A 375 8.68 -31.88 -0.13
C GLU A 375 8.34 -30.71 0.80
N ASN A 376 7.68 -31.00 1.91
CA ASN A 376 7.48 -30.02 2.98
C ASN A 376 8.75 -29.92 3.82
N ILE A 377 9.30 -28.71 3.96
CA ILE A 377 10.49 -28.47 4.77
C ILE A 377 10.07 -27.81 6.08
N SER A 378 10.41 -28.46 7.20
CA SER A 378 10.12 -27.92 8.52
C SER A 378 11.01 -26.71 8.81
N ILE A 379 10.39 -25.65 9.31
CA ILE A 379 11.05 -24.43 9.74
C ILE A 379 10.35 -23.93 11.01
N ASP A 380 11.12 -23.74 12.08
CA ASP A 380 10.60 -23.22 13.34
C ASP A 380 11.09 -21.78 13.54
N ILE A 381 10.45 -20.87 12.81
CA ILE A 381 10.77 -19.43 12.88
C ILE A 381 9.47 -18.65 13.07
N ILE A 382 9.46 -17.84 14.11
CA ILE A 382 8.46 -16.79 14.27
C ILE A 382 8.86 -15.62 13.37
N ALA A 383 8.01 -15.32 12.42
CA ALA A 383 8.22 -14.26 11.46
C ALA A 383 6.95 -13.43 11.28
N SER A 384 7.12 -12.20 10.81
CA SER A 384 6.04 -11.27 10.46
C SER A 384 5.84 -11.13 8.95
N GLY A 385 6.71 -11.75 8.14
CA GLY A 385 6.58 -11.75 6.68
C GLY A 385 7.69 -12.51 5.97
N VAL A 386 7.52 -12.69 4.67
CA VAL A 386 8.48 -13.35 3.76
C VAL A 386 8.68 -12.50 2.50
N ILE A 387 9.91 -12.44 2.00
CA ILE A 387 10.31 -11.59 0.86
C ILE A 387 11.23 -12.39 -0.05
N SER A 388 11.14 -12.12 -1.36
CA SER A 388 12.14 -12.54 -2.35
C SER A 388 12.85 -11.33 -2.95
N SER A 389 14.15 -11.46 -3.20
CA SER A 389 14.94 -10.48 -3.97
C SER A 389 15.94 -11.23 -4.84
N GLY A 390 15.73 -11.18 -6.16
CA GLY A 390 16.42 -12.07 -7.09
C GLY A 390 16.22 -13.55 -6.70
N SER A 391 17.32 -14.30 -6.65
CA SER A 391 17.33 -15.72 -6.25
C SER A 391 17.44 -15.94 -4.74
N ARG A 392 17.24 -14.90 -3.92
CA ARG A 392 17.41 -14.93 -2.46
C ARG A 392 16.08 -14.78 -1.76
N MET A 393 15.91 -15.52 -0.67
CA MET A 393 14.69 -15.55 0.13
C MET A 393 14.98 -15.06 1.55
N PHE A 394 14.05 -14.29 2.11
CA PHE A 394 14.20 -13.69 3.42
C PHE A 394 12.94 -13.80 4.25
N VAL A 395 13.13 -13.82 5.57
CA VAL A 395 12.06 -13.67 6.56
C VAL A 395 12.28 -12.42 7.38
N VAL A 396 11.18 -11.76 7.71
CA VAL A 396 11.16 -10.62 8.62
C VAL A 396 10.82 -11.15 10.00
N ASN A 397 11.68 -10.93 10.98
CA ASN A 397 11.48 -11.35 12.36
C ASN A 397 11.93 -10.23 13.33
N GLU A 398 11.84 -10.49 14.63
CA GLU A 398 12.21 -9.52 15.68
C GLU A 398 13.70 -9.09 15.63
N ARG A 399 14.57 -9.89 15.00
CA ARG A 399 16.00 -9.54 14.81
C ARG A 399 16.24 -8.71 13.54
N GLY A 400 15.23 -8.57 12.69
CA GLY A 400 15.29 -7.85 11.43
C GLY A 400 15.02 -8.74 10.21
N LEU A 401 15.82 -8.58 9.17
CA LEU A 401 15.71 -9.35 7.93
C LEU A 401 16.70 -10.51 7.97
N THR A 402 16.24 -11.75 7.92
CA THR A 402 17.12 -12.92 7.90
C THR A 402 16.99 -13.70 6.61
N GLU A 403 18.11 -14.02 5.98
CA GLU A 403 18.16 -14.85 4.78
C GLU A 403 17.86 -16.32 5.12
N ILE A 404 17.00 -16.94 4.32
CA ILE A 404 16.75 -18.38 4.32
C ILE A 404 17.60 -19.01 3.24
N VAL A 405 18.37 -20.04 3.60
CA VAL A 405 19.23 -20.78 2.67
C VAL A 405 18.82 -22.25 2.68
N LEU A 406 18.48 -22.76 1.50
CA LEU A 406 18.28 -24.19 1.26
C LEU A 406 19.64 -24.88 1.16
N PHE A 407 19.81 -25.99 1.86
CA PHE A 407 20.94 -26.87 1.66
C PHE A 407 20.47 -28.33 1.59
N GLU A 408 21.21 -29.14 0.85
CA GLU A 408 20.91 -30.55 0.67
C GLU A 408 21.90 -31.38 1.50
N ALA A 409 21.37 -32.31 2.30
CA ALA A 409 22.18 -33.25 3.06
C ALA A 409 21.51 -34.63 3.08
N ASN A 410 22.24 -35.68 2.69
CA ASN A 410 21.74 -37.06 2.61
C ASN A 410 20.42 -37.19 1.82
N ASN A 411 20.34 -36.56 0.64
CA ASN A 411 19.14 -36.51 -0.22
C ASN A 411 17.89 -35.93 0.47
N LYS A 412 18.07 -35.04 1.45
CA LYS A 412 16.98 -34.29 2.08
C LYS A 412 17.25 -32.80 2.00
N HIS A 413 16.20 -32.03 1.77
CA HIS A 413 16.26 -30.58 1.77
C HIS A 413 16.08 -30.04 3.19
N LEU A 414 17.03 -29.21 3.62
CA LEU A 414 17.01 -28.57 4.92
C LEU A 414 17.12 -27.06 4.74
N ILE A 415 16.46 -26.32 5.63
CA ILE A 415 16.57 -24.86 5.69
C ILE A 415 17.54 -24.48 6.81
N SER A 416 18.48 -23.60 6.47
CA SER A 416 19.37 -22.94 7.41
C SER A 416 19.15 -21.44 7.40
N MET A 417 19.50 -20.80 8.51
CA MET A 417 19.51 -19.34 8.64
C MET A 417 20.85 -18.81 8.14
N GLY A 418 20.78 -17.94 7.13
CA GLY A 418 21.93 -17.20 6.62
C GLY A 418 22.21 -15.94 7.46
N ASN A 419 22.64 -14.89 6.77
CA ASN A 419 22.91 -13.60 7.41
C ASN A 419 21.61 -12.95 7.90
N THR A 420 21.71 -12.23 9.03
CA THR A 420 20.66 -11.36 9.54
C THR A 420 21.12 -9.92 9.48
N TRP A 421 20.31 -9.04 8.89
CA TRP A 421 20.50 -7.59 8.89
C TRP A 421 19.57 -6.96 9.89
N SER A 422 20.13 -6.10 10.75
CA SER A 422 19.37 -5.34 11.72
C SER A 422 18.53 -4.30 11.00
N VAL A 423 17.22 -4.47 11.10
CA VAL A 423 16.19 -3.53 10.64
C VAL A 423 15.10 -3.52 11.69
N SER A 424 14.42 -2.40 11.87
CA SER A 424 13.29 -2.27 12.77
C SER A 424 12.04 -2.87 12.11
N PRO A 425 11.61 -4.09 12.49
CA PRO A 425 10.54 -4.79 11.81
C PRO A 425 9.18 -4.07 11.92
N HIS A 426 9.00 -3.24 12.94
CA HIS A 426 7.78 -2.45 13.15
C HIS A 426 7.78 -1.11 12.41
N ALA A 427 8.95 -0.64 11.97
CA ALA A 427 9.11 0.61 11.23
C ALA A 427 9.49 0.40 9.76
N THR A 428 9.62 -0.86 9.33
CA THR A 428 9.96 -1.23 7.95
C THR A 428 8.74 -1.75 7.22
N LYS A 429 8.40 -1.12 6.11
CA LYS A 429 7.41 -1.62 5.15
C LYS A 429 8.11 -2.32 3.99
N TRP A 430 7.69 -3.55 3.71
CA TRP A 430 8.30 -4.37 2.67
C TRP A 430 7.48 -4.39 1.38
N PHE A 431 8.21 -4.31 0.27
CA PHE A 431 7.74 -4.36 -1.10
C PHE A 431 8.58 -5.36 -1.90
N GLU A 432 8.41 -5.39 -3.21
CA GLU A 432 9.09 -6.35 -4.08
C GLU A 432 10.59 -6.04 -4.20
N GLY A 433 11.41 -6.79 -3.45
CA GLY A 433 12.86 -6.62 -3.39
C GLY A 433 13.33 -5.37 -2.63
N LEU A 434 12.44 -4.68 -1.90
CA LEU A 434 12.71 -3.38 -1.28
C LEU A 434 12.03 -3.27 0.09
N GLY A 435 12.77 -2.83 1.11
CA GLY A 435 12.21 -2.32 2.36
C GLY A 435 12.30 -0.81 2.42
N VAL A 436 11.31 -0.16 3.05
CA VAL A 436 11.33 1.26 3.38
C VAL A 436 11.17 1.39 4.88
N GLU A 437 12.21 1.89 5.55
CA GLU A 437 12.30 1.98 6.99
C GLU A 437 12.21 3.44 7.46
N ASP A 438 11.32 3.72 8.41
CA ASP A 438 11.26 4.99 9.14
C ASP A 438 12.09 4.87 10.42
N ILE A 439 13.31 5.41 10.42
CA ILE A 439 14.09 5.56 11.65
C ILE A 439 13.83 6.97 12.18
N MET A 440 12.85 7.11 13.07
CA MET A 440 12.64 8.37 13.80
C MET A 440 12.45 9.58 12.86
N GLY A 441 11.69 9.41 11.78
CA GLY A 441 11.39 10.39 10.73
C GLY A 441 12.43 10.43 9.62
N ALA A 442 13.56 9.71 9.75
CA ALA A 442 14.57 9.59 8.72
C ALA A 442 14.32 8.31 7.91
N MET A 443 13.91 8.49 6.66
CA MET A 443 13.60 7.38 5.77
C MET A 443 14.86 6.71 5.20
N HIS A 444 14.87 5.38 5.21
CA HIS A 444 15.93 4.55 4.64
C HIS A 444 15.35 3.52 3.69
N LEU A 445 16.08 3.22 2.61
CA LEU A 445 15.79 2.08 1.75
C LEU A 445 16.64 0.89 2.19
N ILE A 446 16.00 -0.27 2.37
CA ILE A 446 16.65 -1.54 2.68
C ILE A 446 16.63 -2.41 1.43
N ILE A 447 17.80 -2.68 0.85
CA ILE A 447 17.90 -3.35 -0.44
C ILE A 447 18.84 -4.54 -0.34
N PRO A 448 18.31 -5.79 -0.37
CA PRO A 448 19.15 -6.96 -0.57
C PRO A 448 19.80 -6.91 -1.96
N PHE A 449 21.12 -7.03 -2.01
CA PHE A 449 21.89 -7.02 -3.25
C PHE A 449 23.04 -8.03 -3.19
N GLY A 450 23.50 -8.50 -4.35
CA GLY A 450 24.58 -9.48 -4.44
C GLY A 450 24.35 -10.74 -3.60
N VAL A 451 25.44 -11.48 -3.36
CA VAL A 451 25.44 -12.64 -2.47
C VAL A 451 25.66 -12.16 -1.04
N ARG A 452 24.77 -12.53 -0.11
CA ARG A 452 24.91 -12.26 1.33
C ARG A 452 25.14 -10.78 1.68
N ALA A 453 24.68 -9.84 0.85
CA ALA A 453 24.74 -8.40 1.14
C ALA A 453 23.34 -7.76 1.16
N CYS A 454 23.24 -6.65 1.89
CA CYS A 454 22.05 -5.82 2.01
C CYS A 454 22.51 -4.39 2.30
N ALA A 455 21.92 -3.41 1.62
CA ALA A 455 22.22 -1.99 1.79
C ALA A 455 21.13 -1.34 2.63
N THR A 456 21.54 -0.43 3.52
CA THR A 456 20.66 0.50 4.23
C THR A 456 21.04 1.91 3.80
N ILE A 457 20.17 2.56 3.03
CA ILE A 457 20.51 3.79 2.32
C ILE A 457 19.60 4.92 2.79
N ARG A 458 20.20 5.95 3.40
CA ARG A 458 19.48 7.15 3.81
C ARG A 458 18.91 7.87 2.57
N THR A 459 17.60 8.10 2.57
CA THR A 459 16.89 8.67 1.43
C THR A 459 16.04 9.86 1.89
N LYS A 460 16.64 11.06 1.89
CA LYS A 460 16.05 12.26 2.48
C LYS A 460 14.80 12.73 1.75
N GLU A 461 14.70 12.41 0.47
CA GLU A 461 13.60 12.82 -0.40
C GLU A 461 12.28 12.11 -0.05
N LEU A 462 12.34 11.03 0.73
CA LEU A 462 11.17 10.33 1.25
C LEU A 462 10.75 10.80 2.65
N ASP A 463 11.49 11.70 3.30
CA ASP A 463 11.16 12.16 4.65
C ASP A 463 9.78 12.79 4.73
N GLY A 464 8.99 12.35 5.71
CA GLY A 464 7.61 12.82 5.89
C GLY A 464 6.63 12.32 4.83
N MET A 465 7.04 11.43 3.92
CA MET A 465 6.17 10.81 2.93
C MET A 465 5.73 9.41 3.37
N SER A 466 4.55 9.02 2.90
CA SER A 466 4.02 7.66 3.10
C SER A 466 4.22 6.82 1.84
N VAL A 467 5.15 5.87 1.86
CA VAL A 467 5.38 4.99 0.70
C VAL A 467 4.25 3.97 0.56
N VAL A 468 3.59 3.97 -0.60
CA VAL A 468 2.41 3.14 -0.90
C VAL A 468 2.79 1.90 -1.70
N MET A 469 3.70 2.05 -2.68
CA MET A 469 4.18 0.98 -3.55
C MET A 469 5.69 1.11 -3.78
N GLY A 470 6.35 -0.01 -4.07
CA GLY A 470 7.78 -0.02 -4.39
C GLY A 470 8.22 -1.30 -5.10
N ARG A 471 9.32 -1.20 -5.86
CA ARG A 471 9.98 -2.33 -6.50
C ARG A 471 11.47 -2.04 -6.66
N CYS A 472 12.32 -3.04 -6.50
CA CYS A 472 13.76 -2.92 -6.69
C CYS A 472 14.33 -4.11 -7.46
N GLY A 473 15.35 -3.85 -8.28
CA GLY A 473 16.12 -4.85 -9.02
C GLY A 473 17.29 -4.21 -9.76
N ALA A 474 18.38 -4.95 -9.98
CA ALA A 474 19.50 -4.53 -10.84
C ALA A 474 20.00 -3.07 -10.62
N ARG A 475 20.29 -2.70 -9.36
CA ARG A 475 20.72 -1.34 -8.94
C ARG A 475 19.70 -0.22 -9.23
N PHE A 476 18.44 -0.57 -9.46
CA PHE A 476 17.36 0.39 -9.64
C PHE A 476 16.26 0.12 -8.62
N ALA A 477 15.76 1.16 -7.97
CA ALA A 477 14.56 1.09 -7.14
C ALA A 477 13.58 2.18 -7.58
N THR A 478 12.29 1.88 -7.53
CA THR A 478 11.25 2.88 -7.72
C THR A 478 10.17 2.73 -6.67
N VAL A 479 9.66 3.86 -6.20
CA VAL A 479 8.60 3.92 -5.19
C VAL A 479 7.56 4.97 -5.57
N ILE A 480 6.32 4.70 -5.18
CA ILE A 480 5.25 5.70 -5.17
C ILE A 480 4.99 6.10 -3.72
N ALA A 481 5.11 7.38 -3.43
CA ALA A 481 4.90 7.94 -2.09
C ALA A 481 3.84 9.03 -2.10
N LEU A 482 3.04 9.10 -1.03
CA LEU A 482 2.03 10.13 -0.80
C LEU A 482 2.61 11.22 0.10
N ASP A 483 2.48 12.47 -0.31
CA ASP A 483 2.87 13.62 0.51
C ASP A 483 1.74 14.09 1.44
N GLN A 484 2.04 15.06 2.31
CA GLN A 484 1.08 15.64 3.26
C GLN A 484 -0.05 16.45 2.58
N LYS A 485 0.05 16.72 1.28
CA LYS A 485 -0.98 17.39 0.48
C LYS A 485 -1.91 16.41 -0.24
N GLY A 486 -1.62 15.10 -0.15
CA GLY A 486 -2.36 14.06 -0.86
C GLY A 486 -1.97 13.91 -2.33
N LEU A 487 -0.78 14.39 -2.72
CA LEU A 487 -0.21 14.18 -4.05
C LEU A 487 0.69 12.94 -4.04
N TYR A 488 0.55 12.11 -5.08
CA TYR A 488 1.44 10.97 -5.28
C TYR A 488 2.66 11.41 -6.08
N HIS A 489 3.83 11.00 -5.61
CA HIS A 489 5.12 11.22 -6.23
C HIS A 489 5.74 9.88 -6.58
N LYS A 490 6.28 9.75 -7.80
CA LYS A 490 7.11 8.64 -8.21
C LYS A 490 8.57 9.03 -8.01
N PHE A 491 9.32 8.24 -7.26
CA PHE A 491 10.76 8.37 -7.12
C PHE A 491 11.44 7.18 -7.79
N GLU A 492 12.52 7.45 -8.49
CA GLU A 492 13.33 6.47 -9.21
C GLU A 492 14.79 6.66 -8.84
N PHE A 493 15.37 5.65 -8.20
CA PHE A 493 16.73 5.65 -7.67
C PHE A 493 17.59 4.71 -8.50
N TYR A 494 18.71 5.20 -9.03
CA TYR A 494 19.75 4.37 -9.63
C TYR A 494 21.01 4.41 -8.78
N PHE A 495 21.36 3.26 -8.21
CA PHE A 495 22.48 3.12 -7.28
C PHE A 495 23.80 2.84 -8.00
N ASP A 496 24.91 3.25 -7.42
CA ASP A 496 26.24 2.76 -7.81
C ASP A 496 26.40 1.25 -7.50
N THR A 497 27.51 0.64 -7.89
CA THR A 497 27.73 -0.80 -7.69
C THR A 497 27.80 -1.21 -6.22
N GLY A 498 28.21 -0.29 -5.35
CA GLY A 498 28.32 -0.51 -3.90
C GLY A 498 27.08 -0.14 -3.11
N TYR A 499 26.02 0.39 -3.75
CA TYR A 499 24.84 0.93 -3.08
C TYR A 499 25.17 2.00 -2.02
N GLN A 500 26.20 2.80 -2.27
CA GLN A 500 26.67 3.88 -1.41
C GLN A 500 26.11 5.24 -1.84
N SER A 501 25.72 5.39 -3.10
CA SER A 501 25.17 6.63 -3.66
C SER A 501 24.11 6.32 -4.72
N TYR A 502 23.29 7.31 -5.05
CA TYR A 502 22.28 7.17 -6.10
C TYR A 502 22.08 8.45 -6.92
N VAL A 503 21.59 8.26 -8.13
CA VAL A 503 20.93 9.30 -8.95
C VAL A 503 19.42 9.18 -8.74
N LEU A 504 18.74 10.31 -8.62
CA LEU A 504 17.30 10.39 -8.38
C LEU A 504 16.58 11.05 -9.56
N TRP A 505 15.47 10.46 -9.98
CA TRP A 505 14.42 11.11 -10.76
C TRP A 505 13.12 11.14 -9.95
N GLN A 506 12.38 12.24 -10.06
CA GLN A 506 11.11 12.43 -9.37
C GLN A 506 10.06 12.98 -10.32
N ASP A 507 8.84 12.46 -10.23
CA ASP A 507 7.69 12.95 -10.99
C ASP A 507 6.40 12.89 -10.16
N VAL A 508 5.38 13.65 -10.56
CA VAL A 508 4.05 13.63 -9.92
C VAL A 508 3.12 12.71 -10.70
N VAL A 509 2.41 11.83 -10.00
CA VAL A 509 1.52 10.83 -10.61
C VAL A 509 0.08 10.93 -10.09
N ASP A 510 -0.88 10.46 -10.89
CA ASP A 510 -2.30 10.58 -10.56
C ASP A 510 -2.76 9.57 -9.50
N ASN A 511 -2.14 8.39 -9.48
CA ASN A 511 -2.54 7.28 -8.62
C ASN A 511 -1.32 6.55 -8.05
N ALA A 512 -1.59 5.58 -7.18
CA ALA A 512 -0.57 4.78 -6.53
C ALA A 512 -0.07 3.58 -7.37
N GLU A 513 -0.51 3.44 -8.63
CA GLU A 513 -0.15 2.29 -9.46
C GLU A 513 1.31 2.34 -9.88
N LEU A 514 1.98 1.19 -9.81
CA LEU A 514 3.37 1.04 -10.21
C LEU A 514 3.49 -0.14 -11.18
N ILE A 515 3.57 0.17 -12.49
CA ILE A 515 3.58 -0.82 -13.56
C ILE A 515 4.95 -0.79 -14.25
N ILE A 516 5.90 -1.59 -13.74
CA ILE A 516 7.29 -1.56 -14.21
C ILE A 516 7.98 -2.94 -14.15
N ALA A 517 8.55 -3.41 -15.26
CA ALA A 517 9.49 -4.53 -15.23
C ALA A 517 10.93 -4.00 -15.12
N ILE A 518 11.71 -4.51 -14.17
CA ILE A 518 13.13 -4.20 -14.02
C ILE A 518 13.91 -5.47 -14.37
N LEU A 519 14.58 -5.51 -15.52
CA LEU A 519 15.32 -6.69 -15.99
C LEU A 519 16.67 -6.83 -15.28
N PRO A 520 17.28 -8.04 -15.23
CA PRO A 520 18.54 -8.28 -14.52
C PRO A 520 19.71 -7.47 -15.09
N LYS A 521 19.65 -7.11 -16.38
CA LYS A 521 20.63 -6.25 -17.06
C LYS A 521 20.47 -4.75 -16.75
N GLY A 522 19.53 -4.37 -15.89
CA GLY A 522 19.25 -2.97 -15.53
C GLY A 522 18.38 -2.22 -16.54
N VAL A 523 17.80 -2.92 -17.53
CA VAL A 523 16.81 -2.32 -18.44
C VAL A 523 15.46 -2.28 -17.73
N CYS A 524 14.83 -1.11 -17.71
CA CYS A 524 13.51 -0.90 -17.11
C CYS A 524 12.48 -0.68 -18.22
N ALA A 525 11.28 -1.23 -18.04
CA ALA A 525 10.14 -1.01 -18.91
C ALA A 525 8.93 -0.63 -18.06
N THR A 526 8.35 0.56 -18.26
CA THR A 526 7.26 1.09 -17.42
C THR A 526 6.10 1.59 -18.27
N ILE A 527 4.87 1.46 -17.75
CA ILE A 527 3.66 2.01 -18.37
C ILE A 527 3.17 3.15 -17.47
N VAL A 528 3.34 4.38 -17.93
CA VAL A 528 2.87 5.59 -17.22
C VAL A 528 1.56 6.13 -17.79
N ALA A 529 1.24 5.78 -19.04
CA ALA A 529 0.02 6.17 -19.72
C ALA A 529 -0.38 5.12 -20.75
N ASP A 530 -1.69 5.07 -21.05
CA ASP A 530 -2.20 4.18 -22.08
C ASP A 530 -1.57 4.45 -23.44
N GLY A 531 -1.30 3.37 -24.15
CA GLY A 531 -0.69 3.37 -25.47
C GLY A 531 0.80 3.68 -25.49
N ALA A 532 1.48 3.74 -24.33
CA ALA A 532 2.90 4.06 -24.25
C ALA A 532 3.66 3.14 -23.29
N LEU A 533 4.72 2.51 -23.80
CA LEU A 533 5.72 1.78 -23.03
C LEU A 533 7.03 2.55 -23.05
N ASP A 534 7.47 3.02 -21.90
CA ASP A 534 8.76 3.70 -21.75
C ASP A 534 9.82 2.67 -21.35
N ILE A 535 10.84 2.49 -22.20
CA ILE A 535 11.96 1.57 -22.00
C ILE A 535 13.22 2.40 -21.78
N PHE A 536 13.90 2.20 -20.66
CA PHE A 536 15.09 2.99 -20.34
C PHE A 536 16.16 2.16 -19.63
N VAL A 537 17.39 2.67 -19.71
CA VAL A 537 18.57 2.05 -19.10
C VAL A 537 19.24 3.10 -18.21
N PRO A 538 18.94 3.12 -16.89
CA PRO A 538 19.43 4.15 -15.98
C PRO A 538 20.94 4.35 -16.00
N SER A 539 21.70 3.27 -16.22
CA SER A 539 23.17 3.31 -16.26
C SER A 539 23.77 4.12 -17.41
N THR A 540 23.03 4.25 -18.51
CA THR A 540 23.49 4.94 -19.73
C THR A 540 22.67 6.19 -20.05
N GLY A 541 21.54 6.37 -19.36
CA GLY A 541 20.54 7.39 -19.70
C GLY A 541 19.77 7.11 -21.00
N ALA A 542 19.99 5.97 -21.65
CA ALA A 542 19.25 5.60 -22.85
C ALA A 542 17.76 5.47 -22.53
N HIS A 543 16.92 6.11 -23.33
CA HIS A 543 15.47 6.11 -23.15
C HIS A 543 14.79 6.04 -24.51
N GLN A 544 13.85 5.09 -24.64
CA GLN A 544 13.03 4.89 -25.81
C GLN A 544 11.57 4.78 -25.40
N LYS A 545 10.75 5.65 -25.95
CA LYS A 545 9.30 5.59 -25.82
C LYS A 545 8.70 4.85 -27.01
N VAL A 546 7.92 3.81 -26.75
CA VAL A 546 7.25 3.00 -27.76
C VAL A 546 5.75 3.21 -27.66
N SER A 547 5.14 3.69 -28.74
CA SER A 547 3.69 3.89 -28.82
C SER A 547 3.03 2.65 -29.42
N ASP A 548 2.15 2.00 -28.67
CA ASP A 548 1.42 0.80 -29.09
C ASP A 548 0.06 0.71 -28.39
N ALA A 549 -1.03 0.61 -29.15
CA ALA A 549 -2.40 0.64 -28.62
C ALA A 549 -2.76 -0.56 -27.72
N LEU A 550 -1.98 -1.65 -27.75
CA LEU A 550 -2.19 -2.80 -26.87
C LEU A 550 -1.70 -2.54 -25.44
N ILE A 551 -0.84 -1.54 -25.23
CA ILE A 551 -0.29 -1.18 -23.92
C ILE A 551 -1.32 -0.39 -23.12
N LYS A 552 -1.68 -0.90 -21.92
CA LYS A 552 -2.69 -0.27 -21.05
C LYS A 552 -2.19 -0.20 -19.60
N THR A 553 -2.53 0.86 -18.88
CA THR A 553 -2.26 1.01 -17.44
C THR A 553 -3.11 0.08 -16.56
N GLY A 554 -4.03 -0.69 -17.12
CA GLY A 554 -4.78 -1.73 -16.41
C GLY A 554 -4.06 -3.09 -16.33
N THR A 555 -2.82 -3.17 -16.83
CA THR A 555 -2.06 -4.43 -16.95
C THR A 555 -0.93 -4.52 -15.94
N GLN A 556 -0.37 -5.72 -15.78
CA GLN A 556 0.83 -5.91 -14.99
C GLN A 556 2.04 -6.10 -15.89
N LEU A 557 3.15 -5.48 -15.49
CA LEU A 557 4.48 -5.79 -16.01
C LEU A 557 5.28 -6.56 -14.97
N ALA A 558 5.96 -7.59 -15.45
CA ALA A 558 6.90 -8.39 -14.68
C ALA A 558 8.14 -8.70 -15.53
N GLN A 559 9.16 -9.22 -14.88
CA GLN A 559 10.32 -9.78 -15.59
C GLN A 559 10.29 -11.31 -15.51
N TRP A 560 10.82 -11.93 -16.56
CA TRP A 560 11.23 -13.33 -16.52
C TRP A 560 12.53 -13.47 -17.32
N ASN A 561 13.62 -13.80 -16.63
CA ASN A 561 14.97 -13.69 -17.18
C ASN A 561 15.21 -12.28 -17.76
N ASN A 562 15.70 -12.16 -19.00
CA ASN A 562 15.88 -10.88 -19.69
C ASN A 562 14.68 -10.48 -20.56
N THR A 563 13.46 -10.87 -20.18
CA THR A 563 12.25 -10.61 -20.97
C THR A 563 11.23 -9.82 -20.16
N VAL A 564 10.61 -8.84 -20.81
CA VAL A 564 9.43 -8.14 -20.27
C VAL A 564 8.21 -9.03 -20.48
N ILE A 565 7.54 -9.33 -19.37
CA ILE A 565 6.30 -10.08 -19.34
C ILE A 565 5.15 -9.12 -19.14
N TYR A 566 4.16 -9.25 -20.02
CA TYR A 566 2.91 -8.51 -20.00
C TYR A 566 1.78 -9.43 -19.56
N VAL A 567 0.95 -8.95 -18.65
CA VAL A 567 -0.17 -9.72 -18.08
C VAL A 567 -1.44 -8.90 -18.19
N GLU A 568 -2.45 -9.51 -18.80
CA GLU A 568 -3.79 -8.99 -18.95
C GLU A 568 -4.74 -10.13 -18.58
N ASP A 569 -5.28 -10.02 -17.37
CA ASP A 569 -6.19 -10.99 -16.75
C ASP A 569 -5.66 -12.44 -16.77
N LYS A 570 -6.16 -13.28 -17.67
CA LYS A 570 -5.91 -14.74 -17.74
C LYS A 570 -4.71 -15.14 -18.59
N LYS A 571 -4.08 -14.18 -19.23
CA LYS A 571 -3.10 -14.41 -20.29
C LYS A 571 -1.78 -13.76 -19.96
N VAL A 572 -0.70 -14.41 -20.38
CA VAL A 572 0.68 -13.99 -20.17
C VAL A 572 1.36 -13.92 -21.52
N TRP A 573 2.01 -12.79 -21.81
CA TRP A 573 2.72 -12.56 -23.05
C TRP A 573 4.16 -12.16 -22.81
N ARG A 574 5.04 -12.62 -23.70
CA ARG A 574 6.35 -12.05 -23.91
C ARG A 574 6.21 -10.83 -24.81
N VAL A 575 6.80 -9.71 -24.40
CA VAL A 575 6.89 -8.49 -25.21
C VAL A 575 8.31 -8.36 -25.76
N ARG A 576 8.43 -8.11 -27.06
CA ARG A 576 9.69 -7.78 -27.72
C ARG A 576 9.50 -6.67 -28.75
N MET A 577 10.56 -5.90 -28.99
CA MET A 577 10.63 -5.00 -30.13
C MET A 577 10.68 -5.81 -31.42
N LYS A 578 10.02 -5.29 -32.47
CA LYS A 578 9.99 -5.89 -33.81
C LYS A 578 11.37 -5.90 -34.47
#